data_AF-A0A715LSH8-F1
#
_entry.id   AF-A0A715LSH8-F1
#
_cell.length_a   1.000
_cell.length_b   1.000
_cell.length_c   1.000
_cell.angle_alpha   90.00
_cell.angle_beta   90.00
_cell.angle_gamma   90.00
#
_symmetry.space_group_name_H-M   'P 1'
#
loop_
_entity.id
_entity.type
_entity.pdbx_description
1 polymer ?
#
loop_
_entity_poly.entity_id
_entity_poly.type
_entity_poly.pdbx_seq_one_letter_code
_entity_poly.pdbx_strand_id
1 'polypeptide(L)'
;MTQKNESQRQDRVVAWSRHAESELSAYQSAAKLDLQAQKPRDHKLCASLEEAIRRSGLRDGMTLSFHHAFRGGDLTINLVMETIAKMGFKNLTLASSSLSDCHAPLVEHIRNGVVSRIYTSGLRGPLAEEISRGLLAEPVQIHSHGGRVHLVQSGELNIDVAFLGVPSCDEFGNANGYTGKACCGSLGYAMVDADSAKQVVMLTEQLLPYPHNPASIAQDQVDLIVQIEEVGDANKIGAGATRMTTNPRELLIARSAAEVIAHSGYFNEGFSLQTGTGGASLAVTRFLEDKMR
;
A
#
# COMPACT_ATOMS: atom_id res chain seq x y z
N MET A 1 -10.74 3.51 51.47
CA MET A 1 -9.94 3.90 50.27
C MET A 1 -10.70 4.81 49.32
N THR A 2 -12.04 4.81 49.32
CA THR A 2 -12.90 5.63 48.45
C THR A 2 -12.87 7.14 48.73
N GLN A 3 -12.92 7.57 50.00
CA GLN A 3 -12.89 9.01 50.35
C GLN A 3 -11.57 9.73 49.96
N LYS A 4 -10.44 9.02 49.96
CA LYS A 4 -9.12 9.59 49.61
C LYS A 4 -8.98 9.85 48.10
N ASN A 5 -9.67 9.06 47.28
CA ASN A 5 -9.70 9.22 45.82
C ASN A 5 -10.67 10.32 45.37
N GLU A 6 -11.77 10.54 46.10
CA GLU A 6 -12.69 11.67 45.84
C GLU A 6 -12.03 13.02 46.13
N SER A 7 -11.29 13.12 47.24
CA SER A 7 -10.51 14.31 47.60
C SER A 7 -9.45 14.63 46.53
N GLN A 8 -8.66 13.65 46.07
CA GLN A 8 -7.67 13.89 45.01
C GLN A 8 -8.30 14.32 43.67
N ARG A 9 -9.49 13.80 43.34
CA ARG A 9 -10.21 14.21 42.14
C ARG A 9 -10.73 15.64 42.27
N GLN A 10 -11.30 16.01 43.41
CA GLN A 10 -11.74 17.37 43.68
C GLN A 10 -10.59 18.36 43.70
N ASP A 11 -9.44 18.01 44.28
CA ASP A 11 -8.25 18.84 44.28
C ASP A 11 -7.70 19.07 42.86
N ARG A 12 -7.73 18.06 41.98
CA ARG A 12 -7.37 18.20 40.56
C ARG A 12 -8.35 19.09 39.80
N VAL A 13 -9.65 18.96 40.06
CA VAL A 13 -10.68 19.82 39.43
C VAL A 13 -10.50 21.26 39.88
N VAL A 14 -10.31 21.51 41.17
CA VAL A 14 -10.10 22.86 41.73
C VAL A 14 -8.79 23.47 41.22
N ALA A 15 -7.70 22.69 41.14
CA ALA A 15 -6.45 23.15 40.57
C ALA A 15 -6.59 23.51 39.08
N TRP A 16 -7.34 22.71 38.31
CA TRP A 16 -7.59 22.98 36.90
C TRP A 16 -8.50 24.19 36.68
N SER A 17 -9.55 24.35 37.49
CA SER A 17 -10.42 25.53 37.48
C SER A 17 -9.66 26.81 37.80
N ARG A 18 -8.77 26.80 38.80
CA ARG A 18 -7.91 27.95 39.12
C ARG A 18 -6.93 28.30 38.01
N HIS A 19 -6.40 27.29 37.30
CA HIS A 19 -5.54 27.51 36.14
C HIS A 19 -6.32 28.04 34.93
N ALA A 20 -7.55 27.55 34.73
CA ALA A 20 -8.44 27.97 33.66
C ALA A 20 -8.91 29.42 33.84
N GLU A 21 -9.15 29.86 35.08
CA GLU A 21 -9.51 31.25 35.41
C GLU A 21 -8.33 32.23 35.27
N SER A 22 -7.09 31.74 35.26
CA SER A 22 -5.89 32.58 35.32
C SER A 22 -5.15 32.76 33.99
N GLU A 23 -5.22 31.82 33.05
CA GLU A 23 -4.35 31.86 31.84
C GLU A 23 -4.99 31.33 30.53
N LEU A 24 -6.22 30.83 30.54
CA LEU A 24 -6.86 30.41 29.29
C LEU A 24 -7.50 31.62 28.62
N SER A 25 -6.96 32.01 27.46
CA SER A 25 -7.62 32.98 26.60
C SER A 25 -9.02 32.48 26.24
N ALA A 26 -10.01 33.38 26.26
CA ALA A 26 -11.37 33.04 25.84
C ALA A 26 -11.32 32.44 24.43
N TYR A 27 -12.04 31.34 24.20
CA TYR A 27 -12.14 30.73 22.87
C TYR A 27 -12.59 31.78 21.86
N GLN A 28 -11.70 32.13 20.93
CA GLN A 28 -12.02 32.98 19.81
C GLN A 28 -12.41 32.11 18.64
N SER A 29 -13.68 32.22 18.23
CA SER A 29 -14.17 31.57 17.01
C SER A 29 -13.45 32.18 15.81
N ALA A 30 -12.47 31.46 15.27
CA ALA A 30 -11.84 31.75 13.99
C ALA A 30 -12.47 30.87 12.90
N ALA A 31 -12.54 31.38 11.67
CA ALA A 31 -12.97 30.54 10.56
C ALA A 31 -11.99 29.37 10.39
N LYS A 32 -12.50 28.18 10.05
CA LYS A 32 -11.66 27.00 9.81
C LYS A 32 -10.57 27.26 8.76
N LEU A 33 -10.86 28.13 7.79
CA LEU A 33 -9.91 28.59 6.77
C LEU A 33 -8.72 29.34 7.38
N ASP A 34 -8.96 30.26 8.32
CA ASP A 34 -7.90 31.05 8.97
C ASP A 34 -7.02 30.16 9.85
N LEU A 35 -7.64 29.22 10.59
CA LEU A 35 -6.92 28.21 11.38
C LEU A 35 -6.07 27.28 10.52
N GLN A 36 -6.54 26.97 9.31
CA GLN A 36 -5.81 26.15 8.34
C GLN A 36 -4.70 26.92 7.61
N ALA A 37 -4.78 28.25 7.51
CA ALA A 37 -3.72 29.08 6.94
C ALA A 37 -2.56 29.29 7.94
N GLN A 38 -2.85 29.22 9.25
CA GLN A 38 -1.85 29.39 10.30
C GLN A 38 -1.01 28.14 10.60
N LYS A 39 -1.43 26.95 10.16
CA LYS A 39 -0.69 25.69 10.38
C LYS A 39 0.14 25.33 9.14
N PRO A 40 1.48 25.20 9.24
CA PRO A 40 2.32 24.75 8.14
C PRO A 40 1.83 23.40 7.60
N ARG A 41 1.51 23.35 6.31
CA ARG A 41 0.99 22.14 5.67
C ARG A 41 2.07 21.19 5.14
N ASP A 42 3.31 21.65 5.20
CA ASP A 42 4.51 21.00 4.69
C ASP A 42 5.23 20.12 5.71
N HIS A 43 4.76 20.03 6.96
CA HIS A 43 5.46 19.27 8.01
C HIS A 43 5.64 17.78 7.69
N LYS A 44 4.83 17.21 6.79
CA LYS A 44 4.97 15.82 6.32
C LYS A 44 5.93 15.67 5.15
N LEU A 45 6.20 16.75 4.42
CA LEU A 45 7.08 16.74 3.26
C LEU A 45 8.52 16.47 3.71
N CYS A 46 9.19 15.60 2.96
CA CYS A 46 10.60 15.27 3.08
C CYS A 46 11.30 15.71 1.79
N ALA A 47 12.47 16.32 1.91
CA ALA A 47 13.23 16.82 0.77
C ALA A 47 13.90 15.69 -0.03
N SER A 48 14.11 14.52 0.58
CA SER A 48 14.65 13.35 -0.10
C SER A 48 14.15 12.05 0.53
N LEU A 49 14.35 10.93 -0.19
CA LEU A 49 13.99 9.61 0.31
C LEU A 49 14.85 9.21 1.53
N GLU A 50 16.12 9.61 1.58
CA GLU A 50 16.99 9.41 2.75
C GLU A 50 16.46 10.17 3.97
N GLU A 51 15.89 11.36 3.78
CA GLU A 51 15.24 12.11 4.86
C GLU A 51 13.98 11.37 5.34
N ALA A 52 13.14 10.89 4.43
CA ALA A 52 11.95 10.13 4.77
C ALA A 52 12.29 8.84 5.53
N ILE A 53 13.32 8.09 5.11
CA ILE A 53 13.81 6.89 5.80
C ILE A 53 14.36 7.24 7.20
N ARG A 54 15.08 8.35 7.35
CA ARG A 54 15.57 8.80 8.67
C ARG A 54 14.41 9.19 9.59
N ARG A 55 13.44 9.94 9.08
CA ARG A 55 12.30 10.46 9.85
C ARG A 55 11.28 9.39 10.19
N SER A 56 11.15 8.33 9.38
CA SER A 56 10.29 7.18 9.71
C SER A 56 10.82 6.37 10.90
N GLY A 57 12.07 6.61 11.33
CA GLY A 57 12.68 5.91 12.46
C GLY A 57 13.04 4.46 12.14
N LEU A 58 13.24 4.13 10.85
CA LEU A 58 13.65 2.81 10.41
C LEU A 58 14.94 2.35 11.13
N ARG A 59 14.99 1.06 11.49
CA ARG A 59 16.12 0.39 12.13
C ARG A 59 16.29 -1.00 11.54
N ASP A 60 17.48 -1.57 11.71
CA ASP A 60 17.75 -2.97 11.39
C ASP A 60 16.74 -3.90 12.08
N GLY A 61 16.34 -4.97 11.38
CA GLY A 61 15.38 -5.94 11.91
C GLY A 61 13.90 -5.57 11.73
N MET A 62 13.58 -4.35 11.31
CA MET A 62 12.20 -3.90 11.10
C MET A 62 11.54 -4.49 9.86
N THR A 63 10.22 -4.40 9.81
CA THR A 63 9.38 -4.85 8.69
C THR A 63 8.94 -3.68 7.81
N LEU A 64 9.20 -3.81 6.52
CA LEU A 64 8.84 -2.85 5.49
C LEU A 64 7.75 -3.39 4.59
N SER A 65 6.78 -2.56 4.20
CA SER A 65 5.73 -2.99 3.27
C SER A 65 5.64 -2.10 2.03
N PHE A 66 5.12 -2.71 0.96
CA PHE A 66 4.91 -2.10 -0.36
C PHE A 66 3.65 -2.71 -1.00
N HIS A 67 3.01 -1.96 -1.89
CA HIS A 67 1.92 -2.48 -2.70
C HIS A 67 2.36 -2.76 -4.14
N HIS A 68 1.67 -3.66 -4.84
CA HIS A 68 2.04 -4.09 -6.20
C HIS A 68 1.11 -3.53 -7.29
N ALA A 69 0.49 -2.37 -7.06
CA ALA A 69 -0.51 -1.82 -7.98
C ALA A 69 0.09 -1.41 -9.35
N PHE A 70 1.37 -1.04 -9.38
CA PHE A 70 2.11 -0.73 -10.61
C PHE A 70 2.57 -1.98 -11.39
N ARG A 71 2.31 -3.18 -10.86
CA ARG A 71 2.59 -4.49 -11.49
C ARG A 71 4.05 -4.62 -11.94
N GLY A 72 4.29 -4.99 -13.20
CA GLY A 72 5.63 -5.11 -13.77
C GLY A 72 6.31 -3.77 -14.09
N GLY A 73 5.60 -2.65 -13.88
CA GLY A 73 6.13 -1.31 -14.01
C GLY A 73 6.54 -0.68 -12.68
N ASP A 74 6.49 -1.40 -11.55
CA ASP A 74 6.88 -0.82 -10.26
C ASP A 74 8.35 -0.39 -10.25
N LEU A 75 8.59 0.83 -9.77
CA LEU A 75 9.92 1.38 -9.54
C LEU A 75 10.18 1.65 -8.06
N THR A 76 9.13 1.66 -7.23
CA THR A 76 9.24 2.06 -5.82
C THR A 76 10.06 1.09 -4.98
N ILE A 77 9.85 -0.23 -5.13
CA ILE A 77 10.57 -1.22 -4.32
C ILE A 77 12.07 -1.13 -4.59
N ASN A 78 12.47 -1.10 -5.85
CA ASN A 78 13.89 -1.05 -6.22
C ASN A 78 14.54 0.25 -5.74
N LEU A 79 13.86 1.40 -5.92
CA LEU A 79 14.37 2.69 -5.46
C LEU A 79 14.59 2.71 -3.95
N VAL A 80 13.58 2.31 -3.17
CA VAL A 80 13.65 2.32 -1.71
C VAL A 80 14.68 1.33 -1.19
N MET A 81 14.71 0.11 -1.71
CA MET A 81 15.65 -0.91 -1.25
C MET A 81 17.11 -0.56 -1.58
N GLU A 82 17.35 0.08 -2.71
CA GLU A 82 18.68 0.60 -3.07
C GLU A 82 19.12 1.71 -2.12
N THR A 83 18.25 2.67 -1.81
CA THR A 83 18.56 3.74 -0.85
C THR A 83 18.79 3.18 0.56
N ILE A 84 17.96 2.25 1.01
CA ILE A 84 18.12 1.54 2.30
C ILE A 84 19.46 0.81 2.35
N ALA A 85 19.83 0.10 1.29
CA ALA A 85 21.11 -0.60 1.21
C ALA A 85 22.30 0.37 1.29
N LYS A 86 22.25 1.52 0.58
CA LYS A 86 23.26 2.58 0.64
C LYS A 86 23.40 3.21 2.03
N MET A 87 22.29 3.33 2.74
CA MET A 87 22.27 3.82 4.12
C MET A 87 22.79 2.80 5.14
N GLY A 88 23.04 1.56 4.71
CA GLY A 88 23.70 0.52 5.50
C GLY A 88 22.76 -0.34 6.34
N PHE A 89 21.44 -0.26 6.15
CA PHE A 89 20.48 -1.08 6.90
C PHE A 89 20.60 -2.57 6.57
N LYS A 90 20.31 -3.41 7.57
CA LYS A 90 20.42 -4.87 7.50
C LYS A 90 19.24 -5.59 8.15
N ASN A 91 19.13 -6.87 7.81
CA ASN A 91 18.22 -7.83 8.45
C ASN A 91 16.74 -7.42 8.41
N LEU A 92 16.30 -6.72 7.36
CA LEU A 92 14.93 -6.25 7.22
C LEU A 92 14.00 -7.40 6.78
N THR A 93 12.75 -7.31 7.22
CA THR A 93 11.66 -8.13 6.69
C THR A 93 10.96 -7.37 5.56
N LEU A 94 10.92 -7.94 4.37
CA LEU A 94 10.21 -7.37 3.22
C LEU A 94 8.80 -7.98 3.11
N ALA A 95 7.78 -7.16 3.36
CA ALA A 95 6.37 -7.53 3.38
C ALA A 95 5.57 -6.88 2.23
N SER A 96 6.10 -6.96 1.01
CA SER A 96 5.40 -6.49 -0.18
C SER A 96 4.19 -7.36 -0.47
N SER A 97 3.06 -6.74 -0.82
CA SER A 97 1.83 -7.47 -1.15
C SER A 97 1.99 -8.46 -2.33
N SER A 98 2.90 -8.20 -3.28
CA SER A 98 3.35 -9.17 -4.30
C SER A 98 4.67 -8.72 -4.93
N LEU A 99 5.48 -9.67 -5.44
CA LEU A 99 6.73 -9.40 -6.14
C LEU A 99 6.68 -9.93 -7.59
N SER A 100 7.19 -9.13 -8.53
CA SER A 100 7.22 -9.39 -9.98
C SER A 100 8.67 -9.41 -10.50
N ASP A 101 8.85 -9.75 -11.78
CA ASP A 101 10.15 -9.87 -12.44
C ASP A 101 11.02 -8.59 -12.35
N CYS A 102 10.38 -7.41 -12.33
CA CYS A 102 11.06 -6.12 -12.19
C CYS A 102 11.81 -5.96 -10.86
N HIS A 103 11.51 -6.78 -9.84
CA HIS A 103 12.19 -6.74 -8.54
C HIS A 103 13.41 -7.68 -8.47
N ALA A 104 13.96 -8.10 -9.61
CA ALA A 104 15.20 -8.87 -9.67
C ALA A 104 16.37 -8.29 -8.83
N PRO A 105 16.55 -6.95 -8.70
CA PRO A 105 17.61 -6.37 -7.84
C PRO A 105 17.56 -6.82 -6.38
N LEU A 106 16.40 -7.27 -5.87
CA LEU A 106 16.29 -7.82 -4.51
C LEU A 106 17.22 -9.01 -4.25
N VAL A 107 17.63 -9.75 -5.30
CA VAL A 107 18.61 -10.84 -5.16
C VAL A 107 19.89 -10.35 -4.49
N GLU A 108 20.43 -9.22 -4.93
CA GLU A 108 21.66 -8.66 -4.35
C GLU A 108 21.41 -8.07 -2.96
N HIS A 109 20.25 -7.49 -2.70
CA HIS A 109 19.89 -7.02 -1.35
C HIS A 109 19.80 -8.18 -0.35
N ILE A 110 19.35 -9.37 -0.79
CA ILE A 110 19.34 -10.58 0.05
C ILE A 110 20.77 -11.09 0.26
N ARG A 111 21.59 -11.22 -0.81
CA ARG A 111 23.00 -11.68 -0.70
C ARG A 111 23.83 -10.80 0.23
N ASN A 112 23.57 -9.51 0.23
CA ASN A 112 24.26 -8.54 1.08
C ASN A 112 23.64 -8.39 2.48
N GLY A 113 22.65 -9.21 2.85
CA GLY A 113 22.04 -9.21 4.19
C GLY A 113 21.16 -7.99 4.49
N VAL A 114 20.73 -7.25 3.47
CA VAL A 114 19.78 -6.14 3.63
C VAL A 114 18.40 -6.69 3.96
N VAL A 115 17.96 -7.73 3.22
CA VAL A 115 16.71 -8.45 3.45
C VAL A 115 17.01 -9.85 3.97
N SER A 116 16.42 -10.22 5.10
CA SER A 116 16.57 -11.54 5.72
C SER A 116 15.28 -12.36 5.70
N ARG A 117 14.12 -11.73 5.52
CA ARG A 117 12.79 -12.37 5.51
C ARG A 117 11.89 -11.77 4.46
N ILE A 118 11.00 -12.58 3.89
CA ILE A 118 10.03 -12.13 2.89
C ILE A 118 8.64 -12.68 3.21
N TYR A 119 7.64 -11.79 3.19
CA TYR A 119 6.22 -12.10 3.12
C TYR A 119 5.67 -11.55 1.80
N THR A 120 5.02 -12.38 0.99
CA THR A 120 4.48 -11.95 -0.31
C THR A 120 3.36 -12.86 -0.81
N SER A 121 2.46 -12.35 -1.65
CA SER A 121 1.49 -13.19 -2.34
C SER A 121 2.06 -13.93 -3.55
N GLY A 122 3.06 -13.36 -4.19
CA GLY A 122 3.61 -13.87 -5.43
C GLY A 122 5.10 -13.57 -5.53
N LEU A 123 5.81 -14.49 -6.16
CA LEU A 123 7.24 -14.39 -6.46
C LEU A 123 7.42 -14.88 -7.89
N ARG A 124 8.04 -14.06 -8.75
CA ARG A 124 8.21 -14.35 -10.18
C ARG A 124 9.62 -14.01 -10.64
N GLY A 125 9.98 -14.52 -11.82
CA GLY A 125 11.21 -14.16 -12.51
C GLY A 125 12.49 -14.56 -11.75
N PRO A 126 13.60 -13.85 -11.99
CA PRO A 126 14.91 -14.21 -11.46
C PRO A 126 14.95 -14.35 -9.93
N LEU A 127 14.20 -13.50 -9.21
CA LEU A 127 14.11 -13.60 -7.75
C LEU A 127 13.51 -14.93 -7.29
N ALA A 128 12.46 -15.41 -7.97
CA ALA A 128 11.84 -16.71 -7.64
C ALA A 128 12.78 -17.89 -7.92
N GLU A 129 13.55 -17.82 -9.00
CA GLU A 129 14.53 -18.84 -9.35
C GLU A 129 15.63 -18.92 -8.29
N GLU A 130 16.18 -17.78 -7.86
CA GLU A 130 17.24 -17.75 -6.86
C GLU A 130 16.73 -18.19 -5.47
N ILE A 131 15.53 -17.77 -5.06
CA ILE A 131 14.89 -18.28 -3.84
C ILE A 131 14.73 -19.80 -3.90
N SER A 132 14.30 -20.34 -5.04
CA SER A 132 14.17 -21.79 -5.24
C SER A 132 15.51 -22.54 -5.18
N ARG A 133 16.63 -21.85 -5.46
CA ARG A 133 18.00 -22.35 -5.31
C ARG A 133 18.56 -22.20 -3.88
N GLY A 134 17.76 -21.70 -2.94
CA GLY A 134 18.16 -21.55 -1.54
C GLY A 134 18.85 -20.22 -1.22
N LEU A 135 18.55 -19.15 -1.96
CA LEU A 135 19.11 -17.81 -1.72
C LEU A 135 18.84 -17.29 -0.29
N LEU A 136 17.67 -17.58 0.27
CA LEU A 136 17.27 -17.10 1.60
C LEU A 136 17.32 -18.26 2.61
N ALA A 137 17.93 -18.01 3.77
CA ALA A 137 18.05 -19.02 4.82
C ALA A 137 16.69 -19.35 5.46
N GLU A 138 15.85 -18.33 5.65
CA GLU A 138 14.47 -18.51 6.10
C GLU A 138 13.54 -18.72 4.91
N PRO A 139 12.57 -19.66 4.97
CA PRO A 139 11.60 -19.83 3.91
C PRO A 139 10.75 -18.58 3.71
N VAL A 140 10.50 -18.24 2.44
CA VAL A 140 9.56 -17.16 2.08
C VAL A 140 8.15 -17.54 2.53
N GLN A 141 7.50 -16.64 3.25
CA GLN A 141 6.11 -16.81 3.69
C GLN A 141 5.16 -16.36 2.57
N ILE A 142 4.60 -17.34 1.88
CA ILE A 142 3.64 -17.10 0.79
C ILE A 142 2.22 -17.10 1.36
N HIS A 143 1.47 -16.04 1.09
CA HIS A 143 0.10 -15.87 1.60
C HIS A 143 -0.87 -15.42 0.50
N SER A 144 -2.16 -15.74 0.62
CA SER A 144 -3.17 -15.14 -0.27
C SER A 144 -3.34 -13.63 0.02
N HIS A 145 -4.01 -12.89 -0.86
CA HIS A 145 -4.33 -11.48 -0.59
C HIS A 145 -5.14 -11.30 0.70
N GLY A 146 -6.16 -12.15 0.92
CA GLY A 146 -6.92 -12.13 2.18
C GLY A 146 -6.11 -12.63 3.38
N GLY A 147 -5.24 -13.63 3.17
CA GLY A 147 -4.33 -14.13 4.20
C GLY A 147 -3.38 -13.06 4.72
N ARG A 148 -2.86 -12.20 3.83
CA ARG A 148 -2.04 -11.05 4.24
C ARG A 148 -2.77 -10.14 5.23
N VAL A 149 -4.01 -9.78 4.93
CA VAL A 149 -4.82 -8.91 5.81
C VAL A 149 -4.99 -9.58 7.17
N HIS A 150 -5.26 -10.88 7.21
CA HIS A 150 -5.35 -11.63 8.46
C HIS A 150 -4.03 -11.63 9.24
N LEU A 151 -2.88 -11.81 8.58
CA LEU A 151 -1.56 -11.77 9.23
C LEU A 151 -1.27 -10.39 9.85
N VAL A 152 -1.64 -9.32 9.16
CA VAL A 152 -1.49 -7.95 9.67
C VAL A 152 -2.42 -7.71 10.87
N GLN A 153 -3.70 -8.05 10.75
CA GLN A 153 -4.70 -7.83 11.81
C GLN A 153 -4.48 -8.70 13.05
N SER A 154 -3.94 -9.91 12.88
CA SER A 154 -3.61 -10.80 13.99
C SER A 154 -2.32 -10.39 14.73
N GLY A 155 -1.53 -9.49 14.15
CA GLY A 155 -0.24 -9.07 14.68
C GLY A 155 0.90 -10.07 14.44
N GLU A 156 0.69 -11.11 13.62
CA GLU A 156 1.78 -11.98 13.16
C GLU A 156 2.73 -11.20 12.24
N LEU A 157 2.17 -10.35 11.37
CA LEU A 157 2.91 -9.44 10.49
C LEU A 157 2.71 -7.99 10.93
N ASN A 158 3.63 -7.47 11.74
CA ASN A 158 3.61 -6.07 12.15
C ASN A 158 4.45 -5.21 11.20
N ILE A 159 3.81 -4.30 10.47
CA ILE A 159 4.50 -3.39 9.55
C ILE A 159 5.03 -2.19 10.33
N ASP A 160 6.35 -2.01 10.35
CA ASP A 160 6.98 -0.86 11.02
C ASP A 160 6.93 0.38 10.12
N VAL A 161 7.31 0.24 8.84
CA VAL A 161 7.26 1.34 7.88
C VAL A 161 6.66 0.87 6.55
N ALA A 162 5.56 1.48 6.12
CA ALA A 162 4.98 1.28 4.80
C ALA A 162 5.51 2.32 3.81
N PHE A 163 6.08 1.88 2.70
CA PHE A 163 6.50 2.73 1.59
C PHE A 163 5.49 2.60 0.46
N LEU A 164 4.60 3.58 0.32
CA LEU A 164 3.44 3.52 -0.56
C LEU A 164 3.60 4.47 -1.75
N GLY A 165 3.78 3.91 -2.94
CA GLY A 165 3.85 4.67 -4.18
C GLY A 165 2.47 5.14 -4.64
N VAL A 166 2.32 6.43 -4.91
CA VAL A 166 1.10 6.99 -5.48
C VAL A 166 1.45 7.88 -6.67
N PRO A 167 0.64 7.91 -7.74
CA PRO A 167 0.91 8.78 -8.87
C PRO A 167 0.79 10.27 -8.51
N SER A 168 -0.06 10.60 -7.54
CA SER A 168 -0.17 11.96 -7.01
C SER A 168 -0.75 11.99 -5.59
N CYS A 169 -0.45 13.06 -4.85
CA CYS A 169 -1.07 13.37 -3.56
C CYS A 169 -1.01 14.88 -3.28
N ASP A 170 -1.73 15.38 -2.27
CA ASP A 170 -1.47 16.71 -1.71
C ASP A 170 -0.40 16.68 -0.61
N GLU A 171 -0.02 17.85 -0.11
CA GLU A 171 1.00 18.03 0.94
C GLU A 171 0.60 17.41 2.31
N PHE A 172 -0.66 16.99 2.47
CA PHE A 172 -1.16 16.39 3.71
C PHE A 172 -1.30 14.86 3.61
N GLY A 173 -1.20 14.29 2.40
CA GLY A 173 -1.18 12.85 2.14
C GLY A 173 -2.48 12.32 1.56
N ASN A 174 -3.43 13.17 1.14
CA ASN A 174 -4.60 12.68 0.42
C ASN A 174 -4.18 12.22 -0.98
N ALA A 175 -4.37 10.95 -1.30
CA ALA A 175 -3.86 10.34 -2.53
C ALA A 175 -4.87 9.41 -3.22
N ASN A 176 -4.76 9.28 -4.54
CA ASN A 176 -5.45 8.25 -5.32
C ASN A 176 -4.57 7.70 -6.46
N GLY A 177 -5.02 6.60 -7.07
CA GLY A 177 -4.31 5.93 -8.14
C GLY A 177 -4.71 6.34 -9.57
N TYR A 178 -5.53 7.37 -9.78
CA TYR A 178 -6.03 7.75 -11.12
C TYR A 178 -5.78 9.22 -11.51
N THR A 179 -5.12 10.00 -10.65
CA THR A 179 -4.58 11.33 -10.99
C THR A 179 -3.06 11.29 -10.95
N GLY A 180 -2.38 11.96 -11.89
CA GLY A 180 -0.92 11.93 -12.05
C GLY A 180 -0.49 11.23 -13.34
N LYS A 181 0.74 10.67 -13.38
CA LYS A 181 1.27 10.01 -14.59
C LYS A 181 1.13 8.49 -14.50
N ALA A 182 1.69 7.86 -13.47
CA ALA A 182 1.64 6.41 -13.28
C ALA A 182 0.29 5.91 -12.72
N CYS A 183 -0.83 6.23 -13.39
CA CYS A 183 -2.16 5.88 -12.90
C CYS A 183 -2.40 4.36 -12.87
N CYS A 184 -2.39 3.76 -11.68
CA CYS A 184 -2.64 2.34 -11.44
C CYS A 184 -4.10 1.98 -11.14
N GLY A 185 -4.96 2.97 -10.96
CA GLY A 185 -6.37 2.81 -10.61
C GLY A 185 -6.57 2.53 -9.13
N SER A 186 -6.95 1.29 -8.78
CA SER A 186 -7.26 0.91 -7.40
C SER A 186 -6.00 0.79 -6.54
N LEU A 187 -6.05 1.36 -5.33
CA LEU A 187 -5.02 1.26 -4.30
C LEU A 187 -5.37 0.28 -3.18
N GLY A 188 -6.30 -0.66 -3.41
CA GLY A 188 -6.86 -1.52 -2.35
C GLY A 188 -5.83 -2.26 -1.48
N TYR A 189 -4.70 -2.70 -2.07
CA TYR A 189 -3.62 -3.31 -1.28
C TYR A 189 -2.85 -2.31 -0.41
N ALA A 190 -2.62 -1.10 -0.91
CA ALA A 190 -1.93 -0.04 -0.18
C ALA A 190 -2.77 0.50 0.98
N MET A 191 -4.11 0.49 0.84
CA MET A 191 -5.03 0.93 1.88
C MET A 191 -4.91 0.10 3.17
N VAL A 192 -4.63 -1.20 3.05
CA VAL A 192 -4.38 -2.07 4.23
C VAL A 192 -3.12 -1.62 4.97
N ASP A 193 -2.08 -1.26 4.24
CA ASP A 193 -0.80 -0.84 4.81
C ASP A 193 -0.92 0.52 5.46
N ALA A 194 -1.61 1.46 4.80
CA ALA A 194 -1.88 2.78 5.33
C ALA A 194 -2.68 2.73 6.65
N ASP A 195 -3.58 1.76 6.80
CA ASP A 195 -4.40 1.60 8.00
C ASP A 195 -3.65 0.92 9.17
N SER A 196 -2.66 0.08 8.88
CA SER A 196 -2.06 -0.82 9.87
C SER A 196 -0.58 -0.55 10.21
N ALA A 197 0.16 0.14 9.33
CA ALA A 197 1.58 0.41 9.57
C ALA A 197 1.79 1.43 10.69
N LYS A 198 2.87 1.28 11.44
CA LYS A 198 3.23 2.25 12.50
C LYS A 198 3.67 3.59 11.92
N GLN A 199 4.29 3.57 10.74
CA GLN A 199 4.71 4.75 9.98
C GLN A 199 4.40 4.55 8.49
N VAL A 200 3.82 5.56 7.87
CA VAL A 200 3.47 5.56 6.44
C VAL A 200 4.26 6.65 5.73
N VAL A 201 5.14 6.21 4.83
CA VAL A 201 5.91 7.04 3.91
C VAL A 201 5.29 6.95 2.52
N MET A 202 4.71 8.04 2.06
CA MET A 202 4.12 8.13 0.73
C MET A 202 5.17 8.65 -0.26
N LEU A 203 5.39 7.90 -1.35
CA LEU A 203 6.22 8.31 -2.47
C LEU A 203 5.31 8.79 -3.60
N THR A 204 5.46 10.03 -4.04
CA THR A 204 4.58 10.62 -5.06
C THR A 204 5.35 11.19 -6.24
N GLU A 205 4.82 11.10 -7.46
CA GLU A 205 5.40 11.76 -8.64
C GLU A 205 5.02 13.25 -8.70
N GLN A 206 3.84 13.58 -8.17
CA GLN A 206 3.24 14.90 -8.30
C GLN A 206 2.52 15.33 -7.03
N LEU A 207 2.91 16.50 -6.51
CA LEU A 207 2.15 17.20 -5.49
C LEU A 207 1.02 18.02 -6.14
N LEU A 208 -0.19 17.90 -5.59
CA LEU A 208 -1.39 18.60 -6.04
C LEU A 208 -1.94 19.54 -4.96
N PRO A 209 -2.76 20.54 -5.34
CA PRO A 209 -3.39 21.43 -4.38
C PRO A 209 -4.29 20.69 -3.39
N TYR A 210 -4.22 21.08 -2.13
CA TYR A 210 -5.09 20.58 -1.08
C TYR A 210 -6.52 21.18 -1.17
N PRO A 211 -7.58 20.40 -0.92
CA PRO A 211 -7.57 18.96 -0.67
C PRO A 211 -7.59 18.19 -1.99
N HIS A 212 -6.69 17.21 -2.13
CA HIS A 212 -6.73 16.30 -3.26
C HIS A 212 -7.84 15.26 -3.06
N ASN A 213 -8.72 15.11 -4.05
CA ASN A 213 -9.92 14.28 -3.96
C ASN A 213 -10.19 13.57 -5.30
N PRO A 214 -10.71 12.33 -5.27
CA PRO A 214 -10.96 11.48 -4.09
C PRO A 214 -9.69 10.98 -3.40
N ALA A 215 -9.79 10.75 -2.08
CA ALA A 215 -8.69 10.25 -1.26
C ALA A 215 -8.89 8.75 -0.98
N SER A 216 -8.17 7.89 -1.70
CA SER A 216 -8.12 6.44 -1.43
C SER A 216 -7.28 6.13 -0.20
N ILE A 217 -6.18 6.87 -0.03
CA ILE A 217 -5.42 6.96 1.22
C ILE A 217 -5.62 8.40 1.71
N ALA A 218 -6.06 8.53 2.96
CA ALA A 218 -6.41 9.81 3.56
C ALA A 218 -5.25 10.40 4.36
N GLN A 219 -5.26 11.73 4.50
CA GLN A 219 -4.22 12.46 5.21
C GLN A 219 -3.96 12.03 6.66
N ASP A 220 -4.93 11.44 7.36
CA ASP A 220 -4.79 10.96 8.73
C ASP A 220 -4.08 9.60 8.82
N GLN A 221 -3.86 8.95 7.68
CA GLN A 221 -3.12 7.69 7.56
C GLN A 221 -1.66 7.88 7.12
N VAL A 222 -1.23 9.11 6.80
CA VAL A 222 0.09 9.38 6.22
C VAL A 222 0.94 10.20 7.17
N ASP A 223 2.16 9.74 7.46
CA ASP A 223 3.11 10.45 8.34
C ASP A 223 4.06 11.33 7.54
N LEU A 224 4.63 10.78 6.45
CA LEU A 224 5.69 11.40 5.66
C LEU A 224 5.40 11.29 4.18
N ILE A 225 5.81 12.29 3.41
CA ILE A 225 5.61 12.37 1.97
C ILE A 225 6.92 12.77 1.32
N VAL A 226 7.32 12.09 0.27
CA VAL A 226 8.48 12.44 -0.54
C VAL A 226 8.10 12.45 -2.00
N GLN A 227 8.41 13.55 -2.68
CA GLN A 227 8.26 13.61 -4.13
C GLN A 227 9.47 12.94 -4.80
N ILE A 228 9.21 12.01 -5.71
CA ILE A 228 10.21 11.32 -6.52
C ILE A 228 9.90 11.49 -8.01
N GLU A 229 10.82 11.07 -8.87
CA GLU A 229 10.66 11.26 -10.32
C GLU A 229 9.53 10.38 -10.90
N GLU A 230 9.57 9.08 -10.62
CA GLU A 230 8.60 8.10 -11.09
C GLU A 230 8.35 7.03 -10.01
N VAL A 231 7.08 6.67 -9.77
CA VAL A 231 6.69 5.53 -8.94
C VAL A 231 6.49 4.27 -9.79
N GLY A 232 6.18 4.43 -11.08
CA GLY A 232 6.09 3.31 -11.99
C GLY A 232 5.96 3.67 -13.48
N ASP A 233 6.23 2.69 -14.33
CA ASP A 233 6.09 2.82 -15.79
C ASP A 233 4.64 2.58 -16.21
N ALA A 234 3.93 3.68 -16.51
CA ALA A 234 2.53 3.66 -16.94
C ALA A 234 2.27 2.71 -18.13
N ASN A 235 3.24 2.55 -19.04
CA ASN A 235 3.09 1.67 -20.21
C ASN A 235 3.08 0.19 -19.82
N LYS A 236 3.63 -0.18 -18.65
CA LYS A 236 3.71 -1.56 -18.16
C LYS A 236 2.62 -1.93 -17.15
N ILE A 237 1.86 -0.96 -16.65
CA ILE A 237 0.75 -1.22 -15.70
C ILE A 237 -0.34 -2.09 -16.37
N GLY A 238 -0.72 -1.77 -17.61
CA GLY A 238 -1.79 -2.48 -18.33
C GLY A 238 -1.33 -3.54 -19.35
N ALA A 239 -0.02 -3.65 -19.59
CA ALA A 239 0.52 -4.44 -20.70
C ALA A 239 0.45 -5.95 -20.45
N GLY A 240 0.26 -6.72 -21.53
CA GLY A 240 0.37 -8.18 -21.55
C GLY A 240 -0.94 -8.93 -21.30
N ALA A 241 -1.26 -9.20 -20.03
CA ALA A 241 -2.26 -10.21 -19.65
C ALA A 241 -3.70 -9.86 -20.07
N THR A 242 -4.02 -8.58 -20.16
CA THR A 242 -5.40 -8.05 -20.31
C THR A 242 -5.94 -8.06 -21.74
N ARG A 243 -5.47 -8.96 -22.62
CA ARG A 243 -5.97 -9.08 -24.00
C ARG A 243 -6.80 -10.34 -24.19
N MET A 244 -7.87 -10.21 -24.97
CA MET A 244 -8.66 -11.38 -25.38
C MET A 244 -7.78 -12.32 -26.22
N THR A 245 -7.83 -13.59 -25.87
CA THR A 245 -7.06 -14.62 -26.56
C THR A 245 -7.62 -14.89 -27.96
N THR A 246 -6.73 -15.17 -28.90
CA THR A 246 -7.05 -15.69 -30.23
C THR A 246 -6.70 -17.18 -30.35
N ASN A 247 -6.14 -17.79 -29.30
CA ASN A 247 -5.75 -19.19 -29.30
C ASN A 247 -7.02 -20.08 -29.34
N PRO A 248 -7.21 -20.91 -30.39
CA PRO A 248 -8.41 -21.72 -30.53
C PRO A 248 -8.61 -22.70 -29.37
N ARG A 249 -7.52 -23.15 -28.72
CA ARG A 249 -7.58 -24.04 -27.54
C ARG A 249 -8.17 -23.31 -26.33
N GLU A 250 -7.72 -22.09 -26.07
CA GLU A 250 -8.23 -21.29 -24.95
C GLU A 250 -9.68 -20.86 -25.20
N LEU A 251 -10.03 -20.54 -26.44
CA LEU A 251 -11.41 -20.22 -26.81
C LEU A 251 -12.35 -21.43 -26.64
N LEU A 252 -11.90 -22.65 -26.94
CA LEU A 252 -12.67 -23.86 -26.66
C LEU A 252 -12.91 -24.07 -25.16
N ILE A 253 -11.88 -23.86 -24.33
CA ILE A 253 -11.98 -23.92 -22.87
C ILE A 253 -12.96 -22.86 -22.36
N ALA A 254 -12.82 -21.62 -22.82
CA ALA A 254 -13.68 -20.49 -22.43
C ALA A 254 -15.15 -20.74 -22.79
N ARG A 255 -15.44 -21.24 -24.00
CA ARG A 255 -16.79 -21.61 -24.42
C ARG A 255 -17.37 -22.69 -23.50
N SER A 256 -16.60 -23.74 -23.23
CA SER A 256 -17.03 -24.84 -22.37
C SER A 256 -17.30 -24.34 -20.94
N ALA A 257 -16.46 -23.46 -20.41
CA ALA A 257 -16.66 -22.85 -19.09
C ALA A 257 -17.93 -22.00 -19.03
N ALA A 258 -18.24 -21.24 -20.09
CA ALA A 258 -19.48 -20.46 -20.16
C ALA A 258 -20.74 -21.35 -20.18
N GLU A 259 -20.70 -22.50 -20.85
CA GLU A 259 -21.79 -23.49 -20.79
C GLU A 259 -21.98 -24.04 -19.37
N VAL A 260 -20.89 -24.37 -18.67
CA VAL A 260 -20.95 -24.82 -17.27
C VAL A 260 -21.59 -23.76 -16.38
N ILE A 261 -21.19 -22.49 -16.53
CA ILE A 261 -21.76 -21.38 -15.77
C ILE A 261 -23.26 -21.26 -16.07
N ALA A 262 -23.65 -21.25 -17.34
CA ALA A 262 -25.05 -21.11 -17.75
C ALA A 262 -25.96 -22.24 -17.23
N HIS A 263 -25.42 -23.46 -17.10
CA HIS A 263 -26.13 -24.62 -16.60
C HIS A 263 -25.85 -24.93 -15.11
N SER A 264 -25.19 -24.03 -14.39
CA SER A 264 -24.80 -24.25 -12.98
C SER A 264 -25.96 -24.20 -11.98
N GLY A 265 -27.11 -23.66 -12.38
CA GLY A 265 -28.21 -23.29 -11.48
C GLY A 265 -28.03 -21.92 -10.80
N TYR A 266 -26.86 -21.28 -10.93
CA TYR A 266 -26.59 -19.94 -10.40
C TYR A 266 -26.69 -18.82 -11.45
N PHE A 267 -26.82 -19.17 -12.73
CA PHE A 267 -26.96 -18.20 -13.82
C PHE A 267 -28.39 -17.67 -13.89
N ASN A 268 -28.72 -16.77 -12.96
CA ASN A 268 -30.03 -16.12 -12.82
C ASN A 268 -29.84 -14.61 -12.70
N GLU A 269 -30.91 -13.83 -12.89
CA GLU A 269 -30.88 -12.38 -12.73
C GLU A 269 -30.27 -11.97 -11.38
N GLY A 270 -29.32 -11.04 -11.40
CA GLY A 270 -28.62 -10.57 -10.21
C GLY A 270 -27.44 -11.43 -9.71
N PHE A 271 -26.98 -12.44 -10.47
CA PHE A 271 -25.77 -13.19 -10.11
C PHE A 271 -24.51 -12.30 -10.14
N SER A 272 -23.49 -12.68 -9.37
CA SER A 272 -22.17 -12.05 -9.39
C SER A 272 -21.10 -13.03 -9.87
N LEU A 273 -20.04 -12.51 -10.48
CA LEU A 273 -18.92 -13.29 -10.98
C LEU A 273 -17.61 -12.50 -10.90
N GLN A 274 -16.51 -13.24 -10.78
CA GLN A 274 -15.15 -12.73 -10.96
C GLN A 274 -14.45 -13.61 -11.99
N THR A 275 -13.99 -12.99 -13.08
CA THR A 275 -13.23 -13.68 -14.12
C THR A 275 -11.73 -13.44 -13.94
N GLY A 276 -10.93 -14.22 -14.64
CA GLY A 276 -9.48 -14.01 -14.64
C GLY A 276 -9.08 -12.83 -15.53
N THR A 277 -7.80 -12.45 -15.45
CA THR A 277 -7.26 -11.28 -16.13
C THR A 277 -6.67 -11.57 -17.51
N GLY A 278 -6.70 -12.83 -17.98
CA GLY A 278 -6.20 -13.22 -19.31
C GLY A 278 -6.59 -14.64 -19.75
N GLY A 279 -6.24 -14.98 -20.99
CA GLY A 279 -6.45 -16.30 -21.58
C GLY A 279 -7.92 -16.76 -21.58
N ALA A 280 -8.15 -18.06 -21.41
CA ALA A 280 -9.51 -18.63 -21.36
C ALA A 280 -10.38 -18.03 -20.24
N SER A 281 -9.77 -17.72 -19.10
CA SER A 281 -10.47 -17.19 -17.92
C SER A 281 -11.00 -15.76 -18.10
N LEU A 282 -10.40 -14.98 -19.00
CA LEU A 282 -10.94 -13.69 -19.44
C LEU A 282 -11.90 -13.90 -20.61
N ALA A 283 -11.55 -14.75 -21.57
CA ALA A 283 -12.35 -15.00 -22.77
C ALA A 283 -13.73 -15.61 -22.51
N VAL A 284 -13.95 -16.21 -21.33
CA VAL A 284 -15.27 -16.70 -20.91
C VAL A 284 -16.33 -15.60 -20.93
N THR A 285 -15.97 -14.33 -20.66
CA THR A 285 -16.92 -13.22 -20.63
C THR A 285 -17.60 -13.00 -21.98
N ARG A 286 -16.87 -13.21 -23.09
CA ARG A 286 -17.42 -13.10 -24.45
C ARG A 286 -18.56 -14.09 -24.69
N PHE A 287 -18.43 -15.33 -24.19
CA PHE A 287 -19.44 -16.36 -24.38
C PHE A 287 -20.59 -16.25 -23.38
N LEU A 288 -20.33 -15.64 -22.20
CA LEU A 288 -21.38 -15.30 -21.25
C LEU A 288 -22.24 -14.13 -21.74
N GLU A 289 -21.63 -13.11 -22.37
CA GLU A 289 -22.35 -11.96 -22.92
C GLU A 289 -23.48 -12.39 -23.86
N ASP A 290 -23.19 -13.31 -24.78
CA ASP A 290 -24.19 -13.84 -25.72
C ASP A 290 -25.35 -14.58 -25.03
N LYS A 291 -25.14 -15.13 -23.83
CA LYS A 291 -26.16 -15.85 -23.05
C LYS A 291 -26.94 -14.95 -22.09
N MET A 292 -26.41 -13.76 -21.79
CA MET A 292 -27.05 -12.76 -20.93
C MET A 292 -27.98 -11.82 -21.72
N ARG A 293 -27.92 -11.85 -23.05
CA ARG A 293 -28.84 -11.14 -23.96
C ARG A 293 -30.09 -11.97 -24.22
#